data_AF-B7IP34-F1
#
_entry.id   AF-B7IP34-F1
#
_cell.length_a   1.000
_cell.length_b   1.000
_cell.length_c   1.000
_cell.angle_alpha   90.00
_cell.angle_beta   90.00
_cell.angle_gamma   90.00
#
_symmetry.space_group_name_H-M   'P 1'
#
loop_
_entity.id
_entity.type
_entity.pdbx_description
1 polymer ?
#
loop_
_entity_poly.entity_id
_entity_poly.type
_entity_poly.pdbx_seq_one_letter_code
_entity_poly.pdbx_strand_id
1 'polypeptide(L)'
;MRVMSPIRIWIALMICIILCVGFFLTLKYSTISKAERKTVPYTLLYTKQNNILYSNSTNNEKKVIKGMLITKASSYETLLQITETIKDQYTNKGIDEITLTIHNENNGSYEEELPYEPISKGTIIITYDSQSFGSTNITLNE
;
A
#
# COMPACT_ATOMS: atom_id res chain seq x y z
N MET A 1 39.66 -38.87 -3.70
CA MET A 1 39.08 -37.81 -2.84
C MET A 1 40.11 -36.72 -2.69
N ARG A 2 39.96 -35.55 -3.35
CA ARG A 2 40.95 -34.46 -3.26
C ARG A 2 40.72 -33.70 -1.96
N VAL A 3 41.56 -33.96 -0.97
CA VAL A 3 41.56 -33.22 0.30
C VAL A 3 42.09 -31.82 0.00
N MET A 4 41.20 -30.82 0.03
CA MET A 4 41.63 -29.43 -0.13
C MET A 4 42.51 -29.04 1.05
N SER A 5 43.60 -28.32 0.76
CA SER A 5 44.51 -27.80 1.79
C SER A 5 43.72 -26.99 2.84
N PRO A 6 43.96 -27.20 4.14
CA PRO A 6 43.21 -26.57 5.23
C PRO A 6 43.21 -25.04 5.16
N ILE A 7 44.26 -24.47 4.55
CA ILE A 7 44.40 -23.03 4.32
C ILE A 7 43.33 -22.50 3.34
N ARG A 8 43.02 -23.25 2.29
CA ARG A 8 42.01 -22.85 1.30
C ARG A 8 40.60 -22.92 1.87
N ILE A 9 40.35 -23.87 2.77
CA ILE A 9 39.07 -24.00 3.49
C ILE A 9 38.88 -22.82 4.45
N TRP A 10 39.93 -22.43 5.17
CA TRP A 10 39.89 -21.28 6.08
C TRP A 10 39.59 -19.95 5.37
N ILE A 11 40.22 -19.73 4.21
CA ILE A 11 39.99 -18.53 3.40
C ILE A 11 38.53 -18.49 2.89
N ALA A 12 38.00 -19.62 2.39
CA ALA A 12 36.61 -19.70 1.94
C ALA A 12 35.62 -19.43 3.09
N LEU A 13 35.92 -19.92 4.29
CA LEU A 13 35.07 -19.74 5.47
C LEU A 13 35.03 -18.26 5.92
N MET A 14 36.19 -17.57 5.93
CA MET A 14 36.25 -16.14 6.26
C MET A 14 35.47 -15.27 5.25
N ILE A 15 35.58 -15.56 3.95
CA ILE A 15 34.81 -14.86 2.91
C ILE A 15 33.30 -15.10 3.12
N CYS A 16 32.90 -16.33 3.44
CA CYS A 16 31.51 -16.68 3.68
C CYS A 16 30.93 -15.93 4.90
N ILE A 17 31.71 -15.79 5.98
CA ILE A 17 31.30 -14.99 7.16
C ILE A 17 31.11 -13.52 6.79
N ILE A 18 32.05 -12.91 6.05
CA ILE A 18 31.95 -11.50 5.66
C ILE A 18 30.72 -11.25 4.77
N LEU A 19 30.46 -12.15 3.81
CA LEU A 19 29.27 -12.07 2.95
C LEU A 19 27.98 -12.22 3.76
N CYS A 20 27.93 -13.16 4.71
CA CYS A 20 26.78 -13.32 5.59
C CYS A 20 26.53 -12.08 6.46
N VAL A 21 27.58 -11.49 7.07
CA VAL A 21 27.45 -10.28 7.89
C VAL A 21 26.97 -9.10 7.06
N GLY A 22 27.50 -8.91 5.85
CA GLY A 22 27.04 -7.90 4.90
C GLY A 22 25.55 -8.06 4.56
N PHE A 23 25.12 -9.29 4.29
CA PHE A 23 23.72 -9.61 3.98
C PHE A 23 22.78 -9.41 5.18
N PHE A 24 23.22 -9.74 6.40
CA PHE A 24 22.43 -9.47 7.61
C PHE A 24 22.30 -7.97 7.90
N LEU A 25 23.33 -7.17 7.62
CA LEU A 25 23.28 -5.72 7.76
C LEU A 25 22.32 -5.08 6.76
N THR A 26 22.32 -5.51 5.50
CA THR A 26 21.37 -5.00 4.48
C THR A 26 19.93 -5.40 4.79
N LEU A 27 19.70 -6.61 5.30
CA LEU A 27 18.39 -7.03 5.79
C LEU A 27 17.92 -6.17 6.96
N LYS A 28 18.78 -5.93 7.96
CA LYS A 28 18.43 -5.06 9.10
C LYS A 28 18.12 -3.63 8.66
N TYR A 29 18.91 -3.07 7.73
CA TYR A 29 18.66 -1.73 7.20
C TYR A 29 17.33 -1.65 6.44
N SER A 30 17.00 -2.69 5.67
CA SER A 30 15.72 -2.80 4.95
C SER A 30 14.52 -2.92 5.91
N THR A 31 14.68 -3.63 7.02
CA THR A 31 13.61 -3.73 8.04
C THR A 31 13.40 -2.44 8.83
N ILE A 32 14.47 -1.65 9.08
CA ILE A 32 14.40 -0.36 9.78
C ILE A 32 13.71 0.72 8.92
N SER A 33 13.75 0.61 7.59
CA SER A 33 13.00 1.49 6.68
C SER A 33 11.48 1.31 6.78
N LYS A 34 10.96 0.23 7.38
CA LYS A 34 9.57 0.16 7.84
C LYS A 34 9.46 0.89 9.18
N ALA A 35 9.76 2.19 9.18
CA ALA A 35 9.33 3.05 10.27
C ALA A 35 7.81 2.86 10.41
N GLU A 36 7.37 2.47 11.60
CA GLU A 36 5.97 2.32 11.95
C GLU A 36 5.27 3.65 11.66
N ARG A 37 4.61 3.73 10.50
CA ARG A 37 3.95 4.96 10.05
C ARG A 37 2.78 5.20 10.99
N LYS A 38 2.94 6.11 11.95
CA LYS A 38 1.85 6.63 12.76
C LYS A 38 0.91 7.41 11.85
N THR A 39 0.02 6.68 11.19
CA THR A 39 -1.00 7.27 10.32
C THR A 39 -2.13 7.83 11.18
N VAL A 40 -2.72 8.94 10.73
CA VAL A 40 -3.93 9.50 11.35
C VAL A 40 -5.05 8.46 11.27
N PRO A 41 -5.90 8.31 12.30
CA PRO A 41 -7.01 7.37 12.27
C PRO A 41 -7.88 7.59 11.03
N TYR A 42 -8.20 6.49 10.35
CA TYR A 42 -9.09 6.46 9.20
C TYR A 42 -9.96 5.21 9.27
N THR A 43 -11.16 5.31 8.71
CA THR A 43 -12.10 4.19 8.60
C THR A 43 -12.43 3.96 7.14
N LEU A 44 -12.26 2.71 6.67
CA LEU A 44 -12.71 2.28 5.35
C LEU A 44 -14.12 1.70 5.48
N LEU A 45 -15.10 2.37 4.85
CA LEU A 45 -16.47 1.86 4.74
C LEU A 45 -16.76 1.36 3.33
N TYR A 46 -17.69 0.41 3.24
CA TYR A 46 -18.30 -0.06 1.99
C TYR A 46 -17.31 -0.54 0.93
N THR A 47 -16.24 -1.23 1.32
CA THR A 47 -15.29 -1.84 0.37
C THR A 47 -15.96 -3.02 -0.36
N LYS A 48 -16.52 -2.74 -1.54
CA LYS A 48 -17.08 -3.76 -2.42
C LYS A 48 -16.14 -4.02 -3.58
N GLN A 49 -15.61 -5.24 -3.64
CA GLN A 49 -14.89 -5.71 -4.82
C GLN A 49 -15.90 -5.99 -5.94
N ASN A 50 -15.62 -5.45 -7.12
CA ASN A 50 -16.40 -5.65 -8.33
C ASN A 50 -15.46 -6.03 -9.48
N ASN A 51 -15.89 -6.93 -10.34
CA ASN A 51 -15.20 -7.20 -11.60
C ASN A 51 -15.83 -6.32 -12.68
N ILE A 52 -15.02 -5.48 -13.32
CA ILE A 52 -15.43 -4.55 -14.38
C ILE A 52 -14.74 -4.99 -15.66
N LEU A 53 -15.42 -5.09 -16.80
CA LEU A 53 -14.73 -5.40 -18.06
C LEU A 53 -13.76 -4.27 -18.43
N TYR A 54 -12.55 -4.64 -18.86
CA TYR A 54 -11.51 -3.70 -19.29
C TYR A 54 -11.89 -2.95 -20.59
N SER A 55 -12.71 -3.58 -21.44
CA SER A 55 -13.38 -2.99 -22.61
C SER A 55 -14.39 -4.01 -23.20
N ASN A 56 -15.35 -3.58 -24.03
CA ASN A 56 -16.24 -4.49 -24.77
C ASN A 56 -15.51 -5.45 -25.75
N SER A 57 -14.18 -5.36 -25.91
CA SER A 57 -13.43 -6.09 -26.95
C SER A 57 -12.48 -7.17 -26.43
N THR A 58 -12.20 -7.22 -25.13
CA THR A 58 -11.26 -8.19 -24.54
C THR A 58 -11.86 -8.82 -23.29
N ASN A 59 -11.87 -10.16 -23.22
CA ASN A 59 -12.35 -10.98 -22.09
C ASN A 59 -11.55 -10.81 -20.78
N ASN A 60 -10.90 -9.67 -20.58
CA ASN A 60 -10.10 -9.38 -19.40
C ASN A 60 -11.00 -8.63 -18.40
N GLU A 61 -11.28 -9.26 -17.26
CA GLU A 61 -11.98 -8.63 -16.14
C GLU A 61 -10.97 -7.85 -15.28
N LYS A 62 -11.25 -6.57 -15.05
CA LYS A 62 -10.57 -5.69 -14.11
C LYS A 62 -11.17 -5.88 -12.72
N LYS A 63 -10.37 -6.26 -11.73
CA LYS A 63 -10.78 -6.36 -10.32
C LYS A 63 -10.64 -4.99 -9.66
N VAL A 64 -11.77 -4.35 -9.37
CA VAL A 64 -11.84 -3.01 -8.80
C VAL A 64 -12.48 -3.02 -7.44
N ILE A 65 -11.83 -2.43 -6.45
CA ILE A 65 -12.41 -2.18 -5.12
C ILE A 65 -12.94 -0.75 -5.10
N LYS A 66 -14.24 -0.59 -4.84
CA LYS A 66 -14.84 0.72 -4.59
C LYS A 66 -15.23 0.83 -3.13
N GLY A 67 -15.01 1.99 -2.52
CA GLY A 67 -15.38 2.23 -1.13
C GLY A 67 -15.30 3.69 -0.74
N MET A 68 -15.40 3.92 0.56
CA MET A 68 -15.38 5.24 1.18
C MET A 68 -14.29 5.29 2.24
N LEU A 69 -13.52 6.38 2.25
CA LEU A 69 -12.51 6.68 3.25
C LEU A 69 -13.00 7.83 4.14
N ILE A 70 -13.24 7.54 5.42
CA ILE A 70 -13.54 8.56 6.43
C ILE A 70 -12.26 8.87 7.19
N THR A 71 -11.85 10.13 7.23
CA THR A 71 -10.61 10.52 7.93
C THR A 71 -10.67 11.96 8.44
N LYS A 72 -9.88 12.25 9.47
CA LYS A 72 -9.58 13.61 9.96
C LYS A 72 -8.35 14.23 9.30
N ALA A 73 -7.78 13.57 8.30
CA ALA A 73 -6.59 14.05 7.60
C ALA A 73 -6.85 15.43 6.98
N SER A 74 -6.13 16.43 7.46
CA SER A 74 -6.24 17.82 7.01
C SER A 74 -5.13 18.23 6.02
N SER A 75 -4.15 17.35 5.77
CA SER A 75 -3.04 17.60 4.85
C SER A 75 -2.92 16.53 3.78
N TYR A 76 -2.46 16.95 2.60
CA TYR A 76 -2.17 16.05 1.48
C TYR A 76 -1.14 14.97 1.87
N GLU A 77 -0.11 15.33 2.65
CA GLU A 77 0.90 14.37 3.13
C GLU A 77 0.29 13.26 3.98
N THR A 78 -0.69 13.60 4.84
CA THR A 78 -1.39 12.62 5.66
C THR A 78 -2.23 11.69 4.80
N LEU A 79 -2.93 12.24 3.80
CA LEU A 79 -3.69 11.44 2.84
C LEU A 79 -2.78 10.52 2.03
N LEU A 80 -1.58 10.98 1.64
CA LEU A 80 -0.60 10.15 0.96
C LEU A 80 -0.14 8.98 1.84
N GLN A 81 0.13 9.23 3.13
CA GLN A 81 0.51 8.16 4.06
C GLN A 81 -0.59 7.11 4.23
N ILE A 82 -1.85 7.55 4.40
CA ILE A 82 -3.02 6.65 4.46
C ILE A 82 -3.11 5.83 3.16
N THR A 83 -2.96 6.50 2.02
CA THR A 83 -3.06 5.84 0.71
C THR A 83 -1.96 4.82 0.50
N GLU A 84 -0.73 5.11 0.87
CA GLU A 84 0.37 4.14 0.82
C GLU A 84 0.12 2.94 1.74
N THR A 85 -0.44 3.16 2.94
CA THR A 85 -0.83 2.05 3.82
C THR A 85 -1.91 1.17 3.19
N ILE A 86 -2.93 1.77 2.56
CA ILE A 86 -3.96 1.03 1.83
C ILE A 86 -3.33 0.29 0.64
N LYS A 87 -2.44 0.95 -0.11
CA LYS A 87 -1.74 0.34 -1.23
C LYS A 87 -1.01 -0.93 -0.80
N ASP A 88 -0.25 -0.85 0.29
CA ASP A 88 0.51 -1.97 0.85
C ASP A 88 -0.40 -3.13 1.32
N GLN A 89 -1.60 -2.84 1.84
CA GLN A 89 -2.56 -3.87 2.28
C GLN A 89 -3.12 -4.72 1.14
N TYR A 90 -3.15 -4.20 -0.09
CA TYR A 90 -3.71 -4.89 -1.26
C TYR A 90 -2.67 -5.31 -2.29
N THR A 91 -1.38 -5.02 -2.05
CA THR A 91 -0.26 -5.55 -2.82
C THR A 91 -0.34 -7.08 -2.93
N ASN A 92 -0.14 -7.61 -4.14
CA ASN A 92 -0.19 -9.04 -4.48
C ASN A 92 -1.54 -9.74 -4.27
N LYS A 93 -2.65 -9.00 -4.04
CA LYS A 93 -4.00 -9.59 -3.95
C LYS A 93 -4.70 -9.74 -5.31
N GLY A 94 -4.00 -9.43 -6.40
CA GLY A 94 -4.56 -9.49 -7.75
C GLY A 94 -5.73 -8.52 -7.94
N ILE A 95 -5.66 -7.35 -7.31
CA ILE A 95 -6.57 -6.22 -7.52
C ILE A 95 -5.89 -5.29 -8.52
N ASP A 96 -6.65 -4.79 -9.49
CA ASP A 96 -6.13 -3.90 -10.53
C ASP A 96 -6.32 -2.43 -10.15
N GLU A 97 -7.39 -2.11 -9.42
CA GLU A 97 -7.67 -0.74 -9.01
C GLU A 97 -8.44 -0.66 -7.68
N ILE A 98 -8.16 0.38 -6.91
CA ILE A 98 -8.92 0.78 -5.73
C ILE A 98 -9.37 2.23 -5.93
N THR A 99 -10.67 2.48 -5.83
CA THR A 99 -11.27 3.82 -5.88
C THR A 99 -11.96 4.11 -4.54
N LEU A 100 -11.52 5.17 -3.85
CA LEU A 100 -12.09 5.57 -2.57
C LEU A 100 -12.55 7.02 -2.62
N THR A 101 -13.79 7.30 -2.21
CA THR A 101 -14.23 8.68 -1.98
C THR A 101 -13.82 9.12 -0.58
N ILE A 102 -13.24 10.31 -0.44
CA ILE A 102 -12.78 10.87 0.83
C ILE A 102 -13.93 11.65 1.46
N HIS A 103 -14.22 11.38 2.73
CA HIS A 103 -15.19 12.10 3.53
C HIS A 103 -14.60 12.45 4.90
N ASN A 104 -15.08 13.55 5.46
CA ASN A 104 -14.81 13.90 6.85
C ASN A 104 -15.72 13.12 7.79
N GLU A 105 -15.32 12.99 9.05
CA GLU A 105 -16.23 12.55 10.11
C GLU A 105 -17.35 13.58 10.30
N ASN A 106 -18.58 13.09 10.54
CA ASN A 106 -19.69 13.96 10.89
C ASN A 106 -19.47 14.54 12.29
N ASN A 107 -19.48 15.87 12.40
CA ASN A 107 -19.34 16.59 13.66
C ASN A 107 -20.69 16.98 14.29
N GLY A 108 -21.79 16.43 13.79
CA GLY A 108 -23.16 16.76 14.20
C GLY A 108 -23.81 17.89 13.39
N SER A 109 -23.15 18.39 12.34
CA SER A 109 -23.74 19.39 11.43
C SER A 109 -24.70 18.78 10.39
N TYR A 110 -24.67 17.46 10.24
CA TYR A 110 -25.54 16.68 9.34
C TYR A 110 -26.34 15.66 10.16
N GLU A 111 -27.28 14.96 9.52
CA GLU A 111 -28.12 13.92 10.14
C GLU A 111 -27.33 13.10 11.17
N GLU A 112 -27.81 13.08 12.43
CA GLU A 112 -27.08 12.52 13.58
C GLU A 112 -26.73 11.03 13.40
N GLU A 113 -27.44 10.34 12.50
CA GLU A 113 -27.24 8.92 12.20
C GLU A 113 -26.07 8.65 11.24
N LEU A 114 -25.61 9.66 10.48
CA LEU A 114 -24.54 9.47 9.49
C LEU A 114 -23.16 9.62 10.16
N PRO A 115 -22.26 8.63 10.05
CA PRO A 115 -20.92 8.72 10.63
C PRO A 115 -19.95 9.62 9.83
N TYR A 116 -20.41 10.20 8.71
CA TYR A 116 -19.60 11.00 7.79
C TYR A 116 -20.37 12.18 7.21
N GLU A 117 -19.64 13.19 6.73
CA GLU A 117 -20.23 14.28 5.95
C GLU A 117 -20.70 13.76 4.57
N PRO A 118 -21.94 14.04 4.13
CA PRO A 118 -22.46 13.55 2.85
C PRO A 118 -21.72 14.13 1.64
N ILE A 119 -21.03 15.25 1.81
CA ILE A 119 -20.23 15.91 0.76
C ILE A 119 -18.82 15.31 0.74
N SER A 120 -18.43 14.74 -0.40
CA SER A 120 -17.07 14.21 -0.58
C SER A 120 -16.06 15.34 -0.69
N LYS A 121 -14.88 15.13 -0.12
CA LYS A 121 -13.73 16.05 -0.15
C LYS A 121 -12.73 15.72 -1.25
N GLY A 122 -12.86 14.56 -1.87
CA GLY A 122 -11.95 14.12 -2.92
C GLY A 122 -12.10 12.64 -3.24
N THR A 123 -11.22 12.15 -4.11
CA THR A 123 -11.13 10.77 -4.54
C THR A 123 -9.68 10.30 -4.53
N ILE A 124 -9.46 9.07 -4.10
CA ILE A 124 -8.19 8.37 -4.16
C ILE A 124 -8.34 7.23 -5.16
N ILE A 125 -7.39 7.14 -6.10
CA ILE A 125 -7.30 6.05 -7.07
C ILE A 125 -5.93 5.40 -6.93
N ILE A 126 -5.92 4.12 -6.61
CA ILE A 126 -4.71 3.29 -6.57
C ILE A 126 -4.80 2.30 -7.72
N THR A 127 -3.83 2.30 -8.63
CA THR A 127 -3.80 1.39 -9.78
C THR A 127 -2.59 0.48 -9.68
N TYR A 128 -2.80 -0.83 -9.75
CA TYR A 128 -1.74 -1.82 -9.80
C TYR A 128 -1.53 -2.24 -11.24
N ASP A 129 -0.30 -2.12 -11.72
CA ASP A 129 0.10 -2.72 -12.99
C ASP A 129 0.99 -3.96 -12.71
N SER A 130 1.16 -4.81 -13.72
CA SER A 130 1.92 -6.06 -13.58
C SER A 130 3.43 -5.87 -13.37
N GLN A 131 3.93 -4.63 -13.47
CA GLN A 131 5.35 -4.28 -13.41
C GLN A 131 5.70 -3.30 -12.26
N SER A 132 4.70 -2.71 -11.59
CA SER A 132 4.86 -1.66 -10.58
C SER A 132 4.25 -2.06 -9.25
N PHE A 133 4.77 -1.45 -8.19
CA PHE A 133 4.28 -1.60 -6.81
C PHE A 133 2.95 -0.85 -6.57
N GLY A 134 2.24 -0.47 -7.63
CA GLY A 134 1.03 0.34 -7.58
C GLY A 134 1.32 1.84 -7.64
N SER A 135 0.57 2.55 -8.49
CA SER A 135 0.57 4.01 -8.58
C SER A 135 -0.62 4.59 -7.82
N THR A 136 -0.42 5.77 -7.24
CA THR A 136 -1.41 6.46 -6.42
C THR A 136 -1.73 7.82 -7.05
N ASN A 137 -3.02 8.13 -7.19
CA ASN A 137 -3.51 9.45 -7.57
C ASN A 137 -4.54 9.93 -6.54
N ILE A 138 -4.35 11.14 -6.02
CA ILE A 138 -5.26 11.78 -5.05
C ILE A 138 -5.77 13.06 -5.70
N THR A 139 -7.08 13.17 -5.87
CA THR A 139 -7.76 14.36 -6.39
C THR A 139 -8.65 14.93 -5.29
N LEU A 140 -8.42 16.17 -4.88
CA LEU A 140 -9.27 16.86 -3.91
C LEU A 140 -10.32 17.67 -4.65
N ASN A 141 -11.53 17.75 -4.10
CA ASN A 141 -12.58 18.62 -4.59
C ASN A 141 -12.29 20.05 -4.12
N GLU A 142 -12.41 21.03 -5.02
CA GLU A 142 -12.32 22.45 -4.68
C GLU A 142 -13.52 22.93 -3.86
#